data_AF-A0A3C1MRI2-F1
#
_entry.id   AF-A0A3C1MRI2-F1
#
_cell.length_a   1.000
_cell.length_b   1.000
_cell.length_c   1.000
_cell.angle_alpha   90.00
_cell.angle_beta   90.00
_cell.angle_gamma   90.00
#
_symmetry.space_group_name_H-M   'P 1'
#
loop_
_entity.id
_entity.type
_entity.pdbx_description
1 polymer ?
#
loop_
_entity_poly.entity_id
_entity_poly.type
_entity_poly.pdbx_seq_one_letter_code
_entity_poly.pdbx_strand_id
1 'polypeptide(L)'
;PAIPTQAAPPPEVVPAMAKPAVVSIAPARTPAPTPVVGDQVPTAKAANPMQAAIDGTLEEGEKCMARKKYDCAISNANTVMRLDPGNPRGAEMKRKAKDAQDRALSEINIQ
;
A
#
# COMPACT_ATOMS: atom_id res chain seq x y z
N PRO A 1 -16.91 -18.21 -45.88
CA PRO A 1 -15.80 -17.47 -45.25
C PRO A 1 -16.16 -17.10 -43.80
N ALA A 2 -15.69 -17.90 -42.84
CA ALA A 2 -15.93 -17.68 -41.41
C ALA A 2 -14.68 -17.04 -40.79
N ILE A 3 -14.87 -15.89 -40.14
CA ILE A 3 -13.84 -15.22 -39.35
C ILE A 3 -13.87 -15.83 -37.93
N PRO A 4 -12.77 -16.33 -37.36
CA PRO A 4 -12.75 -16.73 -35.97
C PRO A 4 -12.68 -15.50 -35.05
N THR A 5 -13.75 -15.29 -34.29
CA THR A 5 -13.80 -14.42 -33.11
C THR A 5 -12.80 -14.92 -32.06
N GLN A 6 -11.72 -14.19 -31.81
CA GLN A 6 -10.86 -14.43 -30.66
C GLN A 6 -11.55 -13.90 -29.40
N ALA A 7 -11.93 -14.84 -28.54
CA ALA A 7 -12.42 -14.60 -27.20
C ALA A 7 -11.32 -13.97 -26.33
N ALA A 8 -11.69 -12.96 -25.55
CA ALA A 8 -10.87 -12.40 -24.50
C ALA A 8 -10.48 -13.51 -23.49
N PRO A 9 -9.24 -13.53 -22.97
CA PRO A 9 -8.88 -14.45 -21.90
C PRO A 9 -9.59 -14.07 -20.59
N PRO A 10 -10.05 -15.05 -19.78
CA PRO A 10 -10.62 -14.80 -18.46
C PRO A 10 -9.56 -14.26 -17.48
N PRO A 11 -9.95 -13.55 -16.41
CA PRO A 11 -9.03 -13.11 -15.38
C PRO A 11 -8.41 -14.31 -14.68
N GLU A 12 -7.09 -14.41 -14.80
CA GLU A 12 -6.28 -15.46 -14.20
C GLU A 12 -6.42 -15.42 -12.67
N VAL A 13 -6.80 -16.56 -12.13
CA VAL A 13 -7.05 -16.82 -10.72
C VAL A 13 -5.73 -16.65 -9.96
N VAL A 14 -5.63 -15.62 -9.13
CA VAL A 14 -4.49 -15.48 -8.22
C VAL A 14 -4.50 -16.66 -7.23
N PRO A 15 -3.43 -17.48 -7.17
CA PRO A 15 -3.36 -18.51 -6.14
C PRO A 15 -3.10 -17.84 -4.80
N ALA A 16 -4.07 -17.99 -3.91
CA ALA A 16 -3.87 -17.86 -2.48
C ALA A 16 -2.77 -18.83 -2.01
N MET A 17 -2.14 -18.47 -0.89
CA MET A 17 -1.29 -19.29 -0.02
C MET A 17 0.22 -19.26 -0.28
N ALA A 18 0.90 -18.35 0.42
CA ALA A 18 2.16 -18.68 1.09
C ALA A 18 2.15 -18.03 2.47
N LYS A 19 2.06 -18.86 3.51
CA LYS A 19 2.09 -18.49 4.93
C LYS A 19 3.44 -17.83 5.27
N PRO A 20 3.48 -16.78 6.11
CA PRO A 20 4.66 -16.51 6.91
C PRO A 20 4.48 -17.13 8.29
N ALA A 21 5.42 -18.00 8.65
CA ALA A 21 5.60 -18.49 9.99
C ALA A 21 5.83 -17.33 10.97
N VAL A 22 5.20 -17.47 12.14
CA VAL A 22 5.48 -16.76 13.38
C VAL A 22 6.98 -16.57 13.59
N VAL A 23 7.42 -15.33 13.70
CA VAL A 23 8.60 -14.97 14.48
C VAL A 23 8.15 -13.97 15.53
N SER A 24 7.82 -14.51 16.69
CA SER A 24 7.73 -13.77 17.94
C SER A 24 9.10 -13.24 18.30
N ILE A 25 9.24 -11.93 18.48
CA ILE A 25 10.23 -11.33 19.37
C ILE A 25 9.69 -9.98 19.84
N ALA A 26 9.06 -9.99 21.03
CA ALA A 26 9.02 -8.83 21.91
C ALA A 26 10.28 -8.88 22.80
N PRO A 27 10.84 -7.72 23.19
CA PRO A 27 10.36 -7.14 24.44
C PRO A 27 10.17 -5.62 24.41
N ALA A 28 9.23 -5.20 25.25
CA ALA A 28 8.81 -3.83 25.52
C ALA A 28 9.96 -2.87 25.89
N ARG A 29 9.92 -1.64 25.37
CA ARG A 29 10.40 -0.43 26.05
C ARG A 29 9.49 0.75 25.73
N THR A 30 8.63 1.09 26.69
CA THR A 30 8.05 2.42 26.85
C THR A 30 9.16 3.47 26.96
N PRO A 31 8.94 4.65 26.35
CA PRO A 31 8.92 5.86 27.16
C PRO A 31 7.68 6.71 26.86
N ALA A 32 6.87 6.95 27.88
CA ALA A 32 6.05 8.16 27.94
C ALA A 32 6.98 9.35 28.24
N PRO A 33 6.68 10.57 27.73
CA PRO A 33 5.80 11.45 28.48
C PRO A 33 4.76 12.23 27.64
N THR A 34 3.84 12.79 28.39
CA THR A 34 2.54 13.46 28.20
C THR A 34 2.38 14.57 27.12
N PRO A 35 1.11 14.95 26.81
CA PRO A 35 0.68 15.70 25.63
C PRO A 35 0.67 17.22 25.82
N VAL A 36 0.88 17.98 24.74
CA VAL A 36 0.57 19.43 24.68
C VAL A 36 -0.18 19.77 23.39
N VAL A 37 -1.14 20.65 23.58
CA VAL A 37 -2.30 20.99 22.73
C VAL A 37 -1.91 21.81 21.49
N GLY A 38 -2.59 21.56 20.38
CA GLY A 38 -2.60 22.40 19.17
C GLY A 38 -3.57 21.84 18.12
N ASP A 39 -4.82 22.32 18.18
CA ASP A 39 -5.84 22.32 17.11
C ASP A 39 -6.28 20.98 16.49
N GLN A 40 -6.91 20.21 17.36
CA GLN A 40 -8.17 19.48 17.19
C GLN A 40 -8.80 19.36 15.77
N VAL A 41 -8.79 18.14 15.23
CA VAL A 41 -10.04 17.34 15.11
C VAL A 41 -9.74 15.91 15.56
N PRO A 42 -9.95 15.56 16.84
CA PRO A 42 -9.84 14.19 17.30
C PRO A 42 -11.19 13.49 17.10
N THR A 43 -11.51 13.06 15.87
CA THR A 43 -12.63 12.13 15.70
C THR A 43 -12.16 10.76 16.15
N ALA A 44 -12.76 10.32 17.25
CA ALA A 44 -12.47 9.11 17.99
C ALA A 44 -12.12 7.91 17.10
N LYS A 45 -11.02 7.26 17.50
CA LYS A 45 -10.62 5.90 17.19
C LYS A 45 -11.73 4.92 17.61
N ALA A 46 -12.81 4.86 16.84
CA ALA A 46 -13.56 3.62 16.71
C ALA A 46 -12.60 2.62 16.07
N ALA A 47 -12.64 1.36 16.48
CA ALA A 47 -12.03 0.27 15.72
C ALA A 47 -12.76 0.19 14.38
N ASN A 48 -12.41 1.08 13.45
CA ASN A 48 -13.08 1.18 12.17
C ASN A 48 -12.47 0.07 11.32
N PRO A 49 -13.25 -0.89 10.80
CA PRO A 49 -12.73 -1.91 9.90
C PRO A 49 -11.98 -1.29 8.70
N MET A 50 -12.31 -0.03 8.36
CA MET A 50 -11.57 0.76 7.38
C MET A 50 -10.11 1.01 7.75
N GLN A 51 -9.76 1.22 9.02
CA GLN A 51 -8.36 1.40 9.41
C GLN A 51 -7.55 0.11 9.23
N ALA A 52 -8.11 -1.05 9.60
CA ALA A 52 -7.45 -2.33 9.35
C ALA A 52 -7.25 -2.59 7.84
N ALA A 53 -8.24 -2.24 7.02
CA ALA A 53 -8.11 -2.30 5.57
C ALA A 53 -7.04 -1.33 5.03
N ILE A 54 -6.97 -0.11 5.58
CA ILE A 54 -5.93 0.87 5.24
C ILE A 54 -4.55 0.32 5.60
N ASP A 55 -4.36 -0.15 6.84
CA ASP A 55 -3.08 -0.72 7.30
C ASP A 55 -2.63 -1.87 6.41
N GLY A 56 -3.51 -2.83 6.12
CA GLY A 56 -3.19 -3.93 5.21
C GLY A 56 -2.84 -3.45 3.79
N THR A 57 -3.55 -2.45 3.28
CA THR A 57 -3.24 -1.86 1.96
C THR A 57 -1.90 -1.13 1.95
N LEU A 58 -1.53 -0.46 3.05
CA LEU A 58 -0.22 0.18 3.21
C LEU A 58 0.90 -0.87 3.22
N GLU A 59 0.76 -1.94 4.00
CA GLU A 59 1.75 -3.02 4.08
C GLU A 59 1.94 -3.72 2.73
N GLU A 60 0.87 -3.98 1.97
CA GLU A 60 0.97 -4.53 0.61
C GLU A 60 1.66 -3.55 -0.35
N GLY A 61 1.38 -2.25 -0.24
CA GLY A 61 2.07 -1.20 -0.98
C GLY A 61 3.58 -1.17 -0.70
N GLU A 62 3.99 -1.32 0.56
CA GLU A 62 5.40 -1.41 0.97
C GLU A 62 6.08 -2.67 0.42
N LYS A 63 5.40 -3.83 0.44
CA LYS A 63 5.90 -5.06 -0.20
C LYS A 63 6.08 -4.87 -1.71
N CYS A 64 5.18 -4.16 -2.35
CA CYS A 64 5.29 -3.83 -3.77
C CYS A 64 6.51 -2.92 -4.05
N MET A 65 6.75 -1.91 -3.21
CA MET A 65 7.96 -1.07 -3.27
C MET A 65 9.25 -1.91 -3.12
N ALA A 66 9.29 -2.83 -2.16
CA ALA A 66 10.45 -3.70 -1.93
C ALA A 66 10.76 -4.60 -3.15
N ARG A 67 9.71 -4.97 -3.91
CA ARG A 67 9.83 -5.74 -5.16
C ARG A 67 10.08 -4.87 -6.39
N LYS A 68 10.33 -3.57 -6.22
CA LYS A 68 10.44 -2.55 -7.29
C LYS A 68 9.19 -2.48 -8.20
N LYS A 69 8.04 -2.97 -7.72
CA LYS A 69 6.75 -2.95 -8.42
C LYS A 69 6.02 -1.66 -8.07
N TYR A 70 6.49 -0.54 -8.60
CA TYR A 70 6.00 0.78 -8.21
C TYR A 70 4.55 1.04 -8.65
N ASP A 71 4.11 0.51 -9.79
CA ASP A 71 2.70 0.59 -10.23
C ASP A 71 1.73 -0.06 -9.24
N CYS A 72 2.13 -1.20 -8.66
CA CYS A 72 1.35 -1.85 -7.61
C CYS A 72 1.27 -0.96 -6.35
N ALA A 73 2.38 -0.35 -5.93
CA ALA A 73 2.40 0.53 -4.77
C ALA A 73 1.53 1.79 -4.97
N ILE A 74 1.55 2.37 -6.18
CA ILE A 74 0.67 3.50 -6.55
C ILE A 74 -0.81 3.09 -6.46
N SER A 75 -1.17 1.90 -6.95
CA SER A 75 -2.54 1.38 -6.87
C SER A 75 -3.02 1.18 -5.42
N ASN A 76 -2.16 0.61 -4.56
CA ASN A 76 -2.42 0.49 -3.12
C ASN A 76 -2.60 1.86 -2.47
N ALA A 77 -1.74 2.82 -2.77
CA ALA A 77 -1.86 4.19 -2.28
C ALA A 77 -3.16 4.86 -2.69
N ASN A 78 -3.58 4.72 -3.96
CA ASN A 78 -4.87 5.22 -4.42
C ASN A 78 -6.03 4.51 -3.69
N THR A 79 -5.90 3.23 -3.37
CA THR A 79 -6.91 2.50 -2.58
C THR A 79 -7.02 3.05 -1.16
N VAL A 80 -5.91 3.33 -0.48
CA VAL A 80 -5.92 4.02 0.82
C VAL A 80 -6.61 5.38 0.71
N MET A 81 -6.31 6.17 -0.31
CA MET A 81 -6.96 7.47 -0.53
C MET A 81 -8.45 7.37 -0.89
N ARG A 82 -8.93 6.23 -1.40
CA ARG A 82 -10.38 5.99 -1.59
C ARG A 82 -11.08 5.62 -0.29
N LEU A 83 -10.39 4.90 0.60
CA LEU A 83 -10.91 4.52 1.91
C LEU A 83 -10.88 5.68 2.90
N ASP A 84 -9.81 6.48 2.85
CA ASP A 84 -9.60 7.68 3.65
C ASP A 84 -8.86 8.73 2.80
N PRO A 85 -9.61 9.64 2.14
CA PRO A 85 -9.03 10.71 1.33
C PRO A 85 -8.10 11.66 2.10
N GLY A 86 -8.27 11.74 3.43
CA GLY A 86 -7.43 12.55 4.32
C GLY A 86 -6.18 11.83 4.81
N ASN A 87 -5.93 10.58 4.39
CA ASN A 87 -4.86 9.78 4.95
C ASN A 87 -3.47 10.27 4.49
N PRO A 88 -2.62 10.79 5.40
CA PRO A 88 -1.31 11.28 5.02
C PRO A 88 -0.38 10.16 4.52
N ARG A 89 -0.55 8.92 5.03
CA ARG A 89 0.27 7.77 4.60
C ARG A 89 -0.04 7.34 3.18
N GLY A 90 -1.31 7.38 2.77
CA GLY A 90 -1.71 7.12 1.38
C GLY A 90 -1.09 8.12 0.40
N ALA A 91 -1.19 9.43 0.70
CA ALA A 91 -0.59 10.47 -0.13
C ALA A 91 0.94 10.36 -0.22
N GLU A 92 1.60 10.10 0.91
CA GLU A 92 3.05 9.92 0.97
C GLU A 92 3.53 8.72 0.16
N MET A 93 2.86 7.56 0.30
CA MET A 93 3.23 6.35 -0.43
C MET A 93 3.09 6.54 -1.94
N LYS A 94 2.02 7.20 -2.41
CA LYS A 94 1.86 7.51 -3.84
C LYS A 94 3.03 8.34 -4.36
N ARG A 95 3.44 9.38 -3.61
CA ARG A 95 4.57 10.24 -3.98
C ARG A 95 5.87 9.45 -4.03
N LYS A 96 6.17 8.67 -2.99
CA LYS A 96 7.38 7.83 -2.90
C LYS A 96 7.44 6.80 -4.03
N ALA A 97 6.33 6.12 -4.31
CA ALA A 97 6.27 5.11 -5.37
C ALA A 97 6.49 5.73 -6.75
N LYS A 98 5.88 6.89 -7.04
CA LYS A 98 6.08 7.59 -8.30
C LYS A 98 7.53 8.05 -8.48
N ASP A 99 8.11 8.67 -7.46
CA ASP A 99 9.50 9.10 -7.47
C ASP A 99 10.48 7.92 -7.67
N ALA A 100 10.24 6.78 -7.01
CA ALA A 100 11.03 5.57 -7.21
C ALA A 100 10.85 4.96 -8.61
N GLN A 101 9.64 5.03 -9.18
CA GLN A 101 9.37 4.63 -10.57
C GLN A 101 10.15 5.48 -11.56
N ASP A 102 10.03 6.81 -11.45
CA ASP A 102 10.71 7.77 -12.33
C ASP A 102 12.25 7.58 -12.29
N ARG A 103 12.83 7.33 -11.10
CA ARG A 103 14.25 7.00 -10.97
C ARG A 103 14.61 5.68 -11.65
N ALA A 104 13.85 4.62 -11.41
CA ALA A 104 14.13 3.31 -11.99
C ALA A 104 13.99 3.31 -13.53
N LEU A 105 13.05 4.08 -14.08
CA LEU A 105 12.91 4.28 -15.52
C LEU A 105 14.11 5.04 -16.10
N SER A 106 14.62 6.04 -15.38
CA SER A 106 15.78 6.83 -15.81
C SER A 106 17.06 5.99 -15.89
N GLU A 107 17.23 4.99 -15.02
CA GLU A 107 18.38 4.07 -15.06
C GLU A 107 18.36 3.14 -16.29
N ILE A 108 17.19 2.84 -16.86
CA ILE A 108 17.06 1.92 -18.01
C ILE A 108 17.52 2.57 -19.33
N ASN A 109 17.43 3.90 -19.44
CA ASN A 109 17.63 4.64 -20.70
C ASN A 109 19.07 5.11 -20.96
N ILE A 110 20.07 4.58 -20.23
CA ILE A 110 21.48 4.99 -20.33
C ILE A 110 22.39 3.82 -20.77
N GLN A 111 22.02 3.14 -21.86
CA GLN A 111 22.86 2.12 -22.52
C GLN A 111 22.99 2.40 -24.01
#